data_AF-A0A1B6CBC3-F1
#
_entry.id   AF-A0A1B6CBC3-F1
#
_cell.length_a   1.000
_cell.length_b   1.000
_cell.length_c   1.000
_cell.angle_alpha   90.00
_cell.angle_beta   90.00
_cell.angle_gamma   90.00
#
_symmetry.space_group_name_H-M   'P 1'
#
loop_
_entity.id
_entity.type
_entity.pdbx_description
1 polymer ?
#
loop_
_entity_poly.entity_id
_entity_poly.type
_entity_poly.pdbx_seq_one_letter_code
_entity_poly.pdbx_strand_id
1 'polypeptide(L)'
;ALFYILSYYSPVDAVSERCRNDSNMYVEAVLNNDLWALQMFDASSKLQAGSLLGNIQGLGSFDECLDITTPNFIGKHCTVDIVYDQLPTINKLKTTNNGSGSYFSPIPPYDVMMSVCVPSSCSSEDVETHWKTALAPINASARVTRRQCSTRIPEAMDTKDYVAICVIFGLFGLVILASLIDYIFYKNDIAETSKSILCFFSLYKTLPLLNMKINDKDLPCLNGLRFLGSVWVIIGHRYMIGFYVSSFNLKAVEYYLEHWSMVLVLSSSLSIEIFVLLSGILVSYGFLRLKKTNKTFNIPMFYLKRYLRITPAFAVMMLVDGVILYHLSSGPLWKILSGHHRDNCSSNWWRGFLYISNYFGSTSKIGTCVIPSWFLSTDMQLYLLSPLLLIPLHKKPKIGLFLIFTCFFATTLASFANAYHYNLKSGFVLTATQKTEKSFYMEHMLTHVRAASYFLGMALGYYIFIIKERKVTFSLTKDL
;
A
#
# COMPACT_ATOMS: atom_id res chain seq x y z
N ALA A 1 -40.33 23.34 5.58
CA ALA A 1 -38.87 23.30 5.84
C ALA A 1 -38.38 21.86 5.95
N LEU A 2 -38.84 21.06 6.94
CA LEU A 2 -38.39 19.68 7.13
C LEU A 2 -38.59 18.79 5.88
N PHE A 3 -39.75 18.86 5.24
CA PHE A 3 -40.03 18.12 4.00
C PHE A 3 -39.01 18.41 2.88
N TYR A 4 -38.63 19.69 2.71
CA TYR A 4 -37.63 20.11 1.71
C TYR A 4 -36.22 19.67 2.08
N ILE A 5 -35.92 19.49 3.38
CA ILE A 5 -34.65 18.91 3.81
C ILE A 5 -34.64 17.42 3.50
N LEU A 6 -35.74 16.72 3.82
CA LEU A 6 -35.87 15.28 3.61
C LEU A 6 -35.80 14.87 2.13
N SER A 7 -36.22 15.74 1.21
CA SER A 7 -36.08 15.51 -0.23
C SER A 7 -34.62 15.50 -0.74
N TYR A 8 -33.62 15.81 0.10
CA TYR A 8 -32.21 15.58 -0.22
C TYR A 8 -31.66 14.25 0.32
N TYR A 9 -32.32 13.66 1.32
CA TYR A 9 -31.82 12.48 2.05
C TYR A 9 -32.58 11.20 1.69
N SER A 10 -33.84 11.31 1.27
CA SER A 10 -34.68 10.18 0.90
C SER A 10 -34.83 10.09 -0.61
N PRO A 11 -34.43 8.98 -1.27
CA PRO A 11 -34.41 8.85 -2.72
C PRO A 11 -35.81 8.64 -3.34
N VAL A 12 -36.65 9.67 -3.24
CA VAL A 12 -38.02 9.69 -3.78
C VAL A 12 -38.07 9.75 -5.32
N ASP A 13 -37.00 10.22 -5.96
CA ASP A 13 -36.84 10.26 -7.43
C ASP A 13 -36.07 9.03 -7.97
N ALA A 14 -36.00 7.95 -7.19
CA ALA A 14 -35.37 6.71 -7.61
C ALA A 14 -36.00 6.13 -8.88
N VAL A 15 -35.23 5.37 -9.65
CA VAL A 15 -35.70 4.69 -10.87
C VAL A 15 -36.57 3.49 -10.51
N SER A 16 -36.19 2.75 -9.46
CA SER A 16 -36.92 1.57 -8.99
C SER A 16 -38.16 1.94 -8.16
N GLU A 17 -39.30 1.33 -8.48
CA GLU A 17 -40.58 1.58 -7.79
C GLU A 17 -40.53 1.21 -6.32
N ARG A 18 -39.87 0.09 -5.99
CA ARG A 18 -39.72 -0.37 -4.61
C ARG A 18 -38.93 0.63 -3.76
N CYS A 19 -37.83 1.17 -4.30
CA CYS A 19 -37.06 2.20 -3.60
C CYS A 19 -37.90 3.47 -3.37
N ARG A 20 -38.69 3.92 -4.37
CA ARG A 20 -39.57 5.08 -4.19
C ARG A 20 -40.61 4.86 -3.09
N ASN A 21 -41.27 3.70 -3.07
CA ASN A 21 -42.29 3.41 -2.05
C ASN A 21 -41.68 3.33 -0.64
N ASP A 22 -40.55 2.65 -0.47
CA ASP A 22 -39.85 2.56 0.81
C ASP A 22 -39.31 3.93 1.26
N SER A 23 -38.87 4.77 0.31
CA SER A 23 -38.39 6.13 0.55
C SER A 23 -39.52 7.09 0.94
N ASN A 24 -40.71 6.94 0.35
CA ASN A 24 -41.90 7.70 0.75
C ASN A 24 -42.35 7.30 2.17
N MET A 25 -42.36 5.99 2.48
CA MET A 25 -42.64 5.51 3.84
C MET A 25 -41.62 6.09 4.84
N TYR A 26 -40.34 6.16 4.47
CA TYR A 26 -39.32 6.81 5.28
C TYR A 26 -39.62 8.29 5.52
N VAL A 27 -40.01 9.06 4.50
CA VAL A 27 -40.39 10.48 4.66
C VAL A 27 -41.59 10.63 5.59
N GLU A 28 -42.65 9.84 5.41
CA GLU A 28 -43.84 9.85 6.26
C GLU A 28 -43.51 9.51 7.72
N ALA A 29 -42.66 8.51 7.93
CA ALA A 29 -42.22 8.08 9.26
C ALA A 29 -41.40 9.16 9.98
N VAL A 30 -40.56 9.94 9.26
CA VAL A 30 -39.88 11.11 9.87
C VAL A 30 -40.90 12.16 10.30
N LEU A 31 -41.91 12.44 9.48
CA LEU A 31 -42.96 13.41 9.81
C LEU A 31 -43.80 12.96 11.01
N ASN A 32 -43.96 11.66 11.21
CA ASN A 32 -44.64 11.05 12.35
C ASN A 32 -43.74 10.92 13.61
N ASN A 33 -42.46 11.31 13.54
CA ASN A 33 -41.46 11.15 14.59
C ASN A 33 -41.14 9.70 14.98
N ASP A 34 -41.23 8.78 14.03
CA ASP A 34 -40.82 7.40 14.27
C ASP A 34 -39.31 7.32 14.51
N LEU A 35 -38.91 6.64 15.60
CA LEU A 35 -37.52 6.59 16.04
C LEU A 35 -36.58 6.06 14.96
N TRP A 36 -36.95 4.97 14.28
CA TRP A 36 -36.11 4.36 13.24
C TRP A 36 -35.86 5.32 12.07
N ALA A 37 -36.85 6.14 11.72
CA ALA A 37 -36.75 7.11 10.64
C ALA A 37 -35.91 8.31 11.07
N LEU A 38 -36.08 8.79 12.31
CA LEU A 38 -35.20 9.81 12.89
C LEU A 38 -33.74 9.34 12.97
N GLN A 39 -33.50 8.07 13.29
CA GLN A 39 -32.16 7.46 13.27
C GLN A 39 -31.58 7.38 11.85
N MET A 40 -32.38 7.05 10.82
CA MET A 40 -31.91 7.09 9.42
C MET A 40 -31.49 8.51 9.01
N PHE A 41 -32.30 9.50 9.41
CA PHE A 41 -31.99 10.90 9.14
C PHE A 41 -30.76 11.36 9.94
N ASP A 42 -30.61 10.92 11.19
CA ASP A 42 -29.46 11.25 12.03
C ASP A 42 -28.16 10.58 11.54
N ALA A 43 -28.27 9.35 11.04
CA ALA A 43 -27.13 8.62 10.51
C ALA A 43 -26.57 9.23 9.21
N SER A 44 -27.40 9.92 8.44
CA SER A 44 -26.97 10.62 7.23
C SER A 44 -26.05 11.81 7.56
N SER A 45 -25.05 12.09 6.72
CA SER A 45 -24.16 13.22 6.96
C SER A 45 -24.85 14.56 6.75
N LYS A 46 -24.49 15.55 7.56
CA LYS A 46 -24.90 16.94 7.37
C LYS A 46 -23.71 17.74 6.84
N LEU A 47 -24.00 18.87 6.19
CA LEU A 47 -22.95 19.79 5.80
C LEU A 47 -22.23 20.30 7.05
N GLN A 48 -20.97 19.92 7.20
CA GLN A 48 -20.18 20.28 8.37
C GLN A 48 -19.64 21.71 8.23
N ALA A 49 -19.47 22.38 9.37
CA ALA A 49 -18.74 23.65 9.41
C ALA A 49 -17.29 23.44 8.96
N GLY A 50 -16.69 24.47 8.36
CA GLY A 50 -15.30 24.42 7.90
C GLY A 50 -15.11 23.72 6.55
N SER A 51 -16.16 23.60 5.72
CA SER A 51 -16.04 23.13 4.33
C SER A 51 -15.03 23.97 3.53
N LEU A 52 -15.00 25.29 3.73
CA LEU A 52 -13.99 26.20 3.16
C LEU A 52 -12.58 26.03 3.76
N LEU A 53 -12.46 25.34 4.90
CA LEU A 53 -11.19 24.96 5.52
C LEU A 53 -10.76 23.55 5.11
N GLY A 54 -11.54 22.88 4.26
CA GLY A 54 -11.26 21.53 3.76
C GLY A 54 -12.00 20.40 4.46
N ASN A 55 -13.00 20.72 5.30
CA ASN A 55 -13.88 19.70 5.86
C ASN A 55 -14.93 19.27 4.82
N ILE A 56 -14.50 18.50 3.83
CA ILE A 56 -15.28 18.15 2.63
C ILE A 56 -15.78 16.70 2.62
N GLN A 57 -15.51 15.91 3.67
CA GLN A 57 -15.99 14.52 3.77
C GLN A 57 -16.91 14.36 4.99
N GLY A 58 -18.23 14.36 4.75
CA GLY A 58 -19.25 14.01 5.72
C GLY A 58 -19.58 12.52 5.66
N LEU A 59 -18.97 11.71 6.54
CA LEU A 59 -19.16 10.25 6.52
C LEU A 59 -20.39 9.74 7.28
N GLY A 60 -21.06 10.62 8.05
CA GLY A 60 -22.25 10.27 8.83
C GLY A 60 -21.97 9.23 9.92
N SER A 61 -23.04 8.69 10.50
CA SER A 61 -22.98 7.58 11.46
C SER A 61 -23.16 6.25 10.70
N PHE A 62 -22.04 5.62 10.33
CA PHE A 62 -22.06 4.42 9.50
C PHE A 62 -22.77 3.25 10.21
N ASP A 63 -22.37 2.94 11.44
CA ASP A 63 -22.89 1.78 12.18
C ASP A 63 -24.38 1.96 12.54
N GLU A 64 -24.78 3.18 12.93
CA GLU A 64 -26.18 3.49 13.19
C GLU A 64 -27.06 3.26 11.97
N CYS A 65 -26.62 3.67 10.77
CA CYS A 65 -27.38 3.39 9.55
C CYS A 65 -27.53 1.88 9.30
N LEU A 66 -26.49 1.08 9.54
CA LEU A 66 -26.52 -0.36 9.31
C LEU A 66 -27.35 -1.14 10.33
N ASP A 67 -27.52 -0.60 11.53
CA ASP A 67 -28.30 -1.22 12.60
C ASP A 67 -29.82 -1.02 12.45
N ILE A 68 -30.25 -0.14 11.54
CA ILE A 68 -31.66 0.12 11.27
C ILE A 68 -32.28 -1.06 10.55
N THR A 69 -33.34 -1.60 11.15
CA THR A 69 -34.12 -2.71 10.61
C THR A 69 -35.60 -2.37 10.65
N THR A 70 -36.27 -2.52 9.51
CA THR A 70 -37.72 -2.39 9.39
C THR A 70 -38.29 -3.68 8.82
N PRO A 71 -39.62 -3.91 8.91
CA PRO A 71 -40.24 -5.09 8.31
C PRO A 71 -40.02 -5.22 6.79
N ASN A 72 -39.84 -4.09 6.09
CA ASN A 72 -39.79 -4.03 4.62
C ASN A 72 -38.35 -3.96 4.08
N PHE A 73 -37.43 -3.35 4.83
CA PHE A 73 -36.05 -3.11 4.41
C PHE A 73 -35.08 -2.99 5.60
N ILE A 74 -33.78 -3.04 5.31
CA ILE A 74 -32.73 -2.67 6.27
C ILE A 74 -32.05 -1.37 5.82
N GLY A 75 -31.39 -0.67 6.74
CA GLY A 75 -30.62 0.52 6.41
C GLY A 75 -29.42 0.20 5.52
N LYS A 76 -29.16 1.09 4.58
CA LYS A 76 -28.05 1.02 3.62
C LYS A 76 -27.32 2.36 3.60
N HIS A 77 -26.07 2.36 4.02
CA HIS A 77 -25.21 3.54 4.00
C HIS A 77 -24.62 3.70 2.61
N CYS A 78 -24.75 4.88 1.99
CA CYS A 78 -24.14 5.22 0.71
C CYS A 78 -23.35 6.52 0.81
N THR A 79 -22.12 6.55 0.29
CA THR A 79 -21.39 7.80 0.06
C THR A 79 -21.67 8.35 -1.34
N VAL A 80 -21.76 9.68 -1.45
CA VAL A 80 -22.10 10.42 -2.65
C VAL A 80 -21.02 11.45 -2.90
N ASP A 81 -20.36 11.38 -4.06
CA ASP A 81 -19.42 12.41 -4.50
C ASP A 81 -20.20 13.51 -5.22
N ILE A 82 -20.22 14.71 -4.64
CA ILE A 82 -20.86 15.89 -5.23
C ILE A 82 -19.87 16.58 -6.16
N VAL A 83 -20.14 16.48 -7.46
CA VAL A 83 -19.35 17.08 -8.53
C VAL A 83 -19.98 18.42 -8.89
N TYR A 84 -19.31 19.52 -8.53
CA TYR A 84 -19.76 20.87 -8.86
C TYR A 84 -18.69 21.64 -9.63
N ASP A 85 -18.96 21.89 -10.91
CA ASP A 85 -18.01 22.56 -11.81
C ASP A 85 -17.76 24.03 -11.43
N GLN A 86 -18.69 24.66 -10.70
CA GLN A 86 -18.63 26.08 -10.34
C GLN A 86 -18.22 26.37 -8.88
N LEU A 87 -18.16 25.35 -8.00
CA LEU A 87 -17.51 25.53 -6.69
C LEU A 87 -16.13 26.08 -7.04
N PRO A 88 -15.59 27.06 -6.30
CA PRO A 88 -14.15 27.18 -6.27
C PRO A 88 -13.65 25.82 -5.80
N THR A 89 -13.40 24.93 -6.77
CA THR A 89 -12.57 23.79 -6.61
C THR A 89 -11.32 24.38 -5.95
N ILE A 90 -10.64 23.60 -5.14
CA ILE A 90 -9.28 23.97 -4.71
C ILE A 90 -8.42 24.39 -5.94
N ASN A 91 -8.81 24.03 -7.17
CA ASN A 91 -8.34 24.62 -8.43
C ASN A 91 -8.50 26.15 -8.63
N LYS A 92 -9.53 26.84 -8.13
CA LYS A 92 -9.60 28.32 -8.15
C LYS A 92 -8.70 28.99 -7.11
N LEU A 93 -8.25 28.26 -6.08
CA LEU A 93 -7.09 28.65 -5.26
C LEU A 93 -5.76 28.44 -5.99
N LYS A 94 -5.72 27.69 -7.10
CA LYS A 94 -4.51 27.51 -7.95
C LYS A 94 -4.28 28.67 -8.92
N THR A 95 -5.27 29.53 -9.18
CA THR A 95 -5.20 30.54 -10.26
C THR A 95 -5.00 31.98 -9.77
N THR A 96 -4.96 32.22 -8.47
CA THR A 96 -4.62 33.54 -7.91
C THR A 96 -3.24 33.49 -7.25
N ASN A 97 -2.20 33.37 -8.08
CA ASN A 97 -0.95 34.12 -7.95
C ASN A 97 0.04 33.67 -9.03
N ASN A 98 0.20 34.52 -10.04
CA ASN A 98 1.40 34.54 -10.89
C ASN A 98 2.62 34.77 -9.99
N GLY A 99 3.27 33.72 -9.55
CA GLY A 99 4.50 33.82 -8.75
C GLY A 99 4.86 32.51 -8.06
N SER A 100 5.80 31.77 -8.65
CA SER A 100 6.82 30.97 -7.95
C SER A 100 6.47 30.40 -6.55
N GLY A 101 5.40 29.61 -6.44
CA GLY A 101 5.04 28.90 -5.22
C GLY A 101 4.53 27.50 -5.55
N SER A 102 5.29 26.49 -5.16
CA SER A 102 4.94 25.08 -5.34
C SER A 102 3.92 24.67 -4.28
N TYR A 103 2.67 25.12 -4.41
CA TYR A 103 1.64 24.83 -3.42
C TYR A 103 1.17 23.38 -3.50
N PHE A 104 1.24 22.73 -2.36
CA PHE A 104 0.84 21.35 -2.12
C PHE A 104 -0.67 21.20 -2.29
N SER A 105 -1.12 20.33 -3.20
CA SER A 105 -2.53 20.02 -3.42
C SER A 105 -2.87 18.76 -2.62
N PRO A 106 -3.79 18.82 -1.64
CA PRO A 106 -4.26 17.63 -0.94
C PRO A 106 -4.79 16.58 -1.91
N ILE A 107 -4.67 15.33 -1.49
CA ILE A 107 -5.10 14.13 -2.20
C ILE A 107 -6.64 14.16 -2.40
N PRO A 108 -7.18 13.70 -3.55
CA PRO A 108 -8.62 13.68 -3.84
C PRO A 108 -9.43 12.92 -2.76
N PRO A 109 -10.74 13.24 -2.64
CA PRO A 109 -11.57 13.87 -3.66
C PRO A 109 -11.53 15.41 -3.62
N TYR A 110 -11.48 16.02 -4.80
CA TYR A 110 -11.76 17.46 -4.98
C TYR A 110 -13.26 17.76 -4.84
N ASP A 111 -14.07 16.71 -4.84
CA ASP A 111 -15.52 16.70 -4.74
C ASP A 111 -15.92 16.59 -3.26
N VAL A 112 -17.01 17.26 -2.89
CA VAL A 112 -17.56 17.15 -1.54
C VAL A 112 -18.18 15.77 -1.41
N MET A 113 -17.65 14.96 -0.50
CA MET A 113 -18.20 13.64 -0.21
C MET A 113 -19.20 13.76 0.93
N MET A 114 -20.44 13.36 0.66
CA MET A 114 -21.47 13.20 1.68
C MET A 114 -21.85 11.74 1.80
N SER A 115 -22.59 11.40 2.85
CA SER A 115 -23.21 10.10 3.02
C SER A 115 -24.68 10.23 3.36
N VAL A 116 -25.45 9.25 2.92
CA VAL A 116 -26.89 9.12 3.14
C VAL A 116 -27.23 7.72 3.59
N CYS A 117 -28.16 7.63 4.54
CA CYS A 117 -28.77 6.37 4.94
C CYS A 117 -30.08 6.19 4.17
N VAL A 118 -30.13 5.17 3.33
CA VAL A 118 -31.28 4.89 2.44
C VAL A 118 -31.82 3.48 2.69
N PRO A 119 -33.05 3.17 2.26
CA PRO A 119 -33.57 1.81 2.29
C PRO A 119 -32.71 0.83 1.48
N SER A 120 -32.58 -0.43 1.92
CA SER A 120 -31.83 -1.46 1.19
C SER A 120 -32.41 -1.82 -0.18
N SER A 121 -33.67 -1.49 -0.44
CA SER A 121 -34.31 -1.64 -1.74
C SER A 121 -33.74 -0.70 -2.81
N CYS A 122 -33.07 0.38 -2.41
CA CYS A 122 -32.46 1.35 -3.30
C CYS A 122 -31.11 0.86 -3.84
N SER A 123 -30.94 0.86 -5.17
CA SER A 123 -29.66 0.60 -5.82
C SER A 123 -28.73 1.82 -5.76
N SER A 124 -27.43 1.66 -6.06
CA SER A 124 -26.52 2.81 -6.15
C SER A 124 -26.94 3.78 -7.26
N GLU A 125 -27.54 3.27 -8.33
CA GLU A 125 -28.05 4.07 -9.46
C GLU A 125 -29.30 4.88 -9.07
N ASP A 126 -30.17 4.32 -8.21
CA ASP A 126 -31.32 5.04 -7.64
C ASP A 126 -30.86 6.25 -6.82
N VAL A 127 -29.84 6.03 -5.96
CA VAL A 127 -29.26 7.11 -5.14
C VAL A 127 -28.59 8.15 -6.02
N GLU A 128 -27.82 7.74 -7.04
CA GLU A 128 -27.19 8.67 -7.98
C GLU A 128 -28.20 9.53 -8.74
N THR A 129 -29.27 8.91 -9.24
CA THR A 129 -30.32 9.59 -10.01
C THR A 129 -31.05 10.61 -9.15
N HIS A 130 -31.45 10.23 -7.93
CA HIS A 130 -32.10 11.15 -7.02
C HIS A 130 -31.20 12.33 -6.66
N TRP A 131 -29.93 12.09 -6.32
CA TRP A 131 -29.00 13.16 -6.00
C TRP A 131 -28.72 14.10 -7.16
N LYS A 132 -28.66 13.59 -8.41
CA LYS A 132 -28.57 14.46 -9.60
C LYS A 132 -29.78 15.39 -9.72
N THR A 133 -30.99 14.89 -9.46
CA THR A 133 -32.21 15.70 -9.45
C THR A 133 -32.21 16.73 -8.32
N ALA A 134 -31.86 16.31 -7.10
CA ALA A 134 -31.83 17.17 -5.93
C ALA A 134 -30.79 18.31 -6.03
N LEU A 135 -29.66 18.05 -6.72
CA LEU A 135 -28.58 19.01 -6.93
C LEU A 135 -28.71 19.86 -8.21
N ALA A 136 -29.65 19.53 -9.10
CA ALA A 136 -29.90 20.30 -10.32
C ALA A 136 -30.14 21.81 -10.08
N PRO A 137 -30.86 22.26 -9.02
CA PRO A 137 -31.10 23.69 -8.78
C PRO A 137 -29.83 24.51 -8.54
N ILE A 138 -28.75 23.86 -8.11
CA ILE A 138 -27.46 24.51 -7.87
C ILE A 138 -26.43 24.19 -8.96
N ASN A 139 -26.83 23.66 -10.11
CA ASN A 139 -25.93 23.24 -11.21
C ASN A 139 -24.82 22.26 -10.77
N ALA A 140 -25.09 21.41 -9.77
CA ALA A 140 -24.19 20.35 -9.34
C ALA A 140 -24.71 18.97 -9.77
N SER A 141 -23.80 18.01 -9.86
CA SER A 141 -24.11 16.61 -10.17
C SER A 141 -23.58 15.70 -9.08
N ALA A 142 -24.00 14.44 -9.10
CA ALA A 142 -23.56 13.43 -8.15
C ALA A 142 -23.04 12.18 -8.87
N ARG A 143 -22.08 11.49 -8.26
CA ARG A 143 -21.58 10.19 -8.69
C ARG A 143 -21.64 9.20 -7.53
N VAL A 144 -22.28 8.04 -7.77
CA VAL A 144 -22.38 6.97 -6.78
C VAL A 144 -22.08 5.62 -7.44
N THR A 145 -20.97 5.03 -7.06
CA THR A 145 -20.57 3.69 -7.51
C THR A 145 -21.12 2.61 -6.57
N ARG A 146 -21.23 1.39 -7.06
CA ARG A 146 -21.71 0.24 -6.27
C ARG A 146 -20.95 0.05 -4.95
N ARG A 147 -19.65 0.38 -4.91
CA ARG A 147 -18.78 0.24 -3.73
C ARG A 147 -18.95 1.32 -2.67
N GLN A 148 -19.61 2.42 -3.03
CA GLN A 148 -19.92 3.50 -2.10
C GLN A 148 -21.11 3.17 -1.21
N CYS A 149 -21.85 2.10 -1.52
CA CYS A 149 -22.98 1.64 -0.74
C CYS A 149 -22.68 0.34 0.02
N SER A 150 -23.07 0.29 1.30
CA SER A 150 -22.90 -0.86 2.19
C SER A 150 -24.16 -1.14 3.02
N THR A 151 -24.39 -2.41 3.29
CA THR A 151 -25.46 -2.93 4.15
C THR A 151 -24.85 -3.77 5.27
N ARG A 152 -25.62 -4.05 6.32
CA ARG A 152 -25.21 -5.00 7.38
C ARG A 152 -25.00 -6.42 6.86
N ILE A 153 -25.70 -6.79 5.80
CA ILE A 153 -25.51 -8.09 5.13
C ILE A 153 -24.20 -8.03 4.33
N PRO A 154 -23.22 -8.90 4.62
CA PRO A 154 -21.97 -8.94 3.89
C PRO A 154 -22.18 -9.41 2.45
N GLU A 155 -21.30 -8.98 1.55
CA GLU A 155 -21.32 -9.45 0.17
C GLU A 155 -21.00 -10.95 0.12
N ALA A 156 -21.66 -11.67 -0.78
CA ALA A 156 -21.38 -13.09 -0.98
C ALA A 156 -19.92 -13.28 -1.38
N MET A 157 -19.25 -14.23 -0.72
CA MET A 157 -17.87 -14.59 -1.03
C MET A 157 -17.78 -15.27 -2.39
N ASP A 158 -16.77 -14.88 -3.18
CA ASP A 158 -16.45 -15.51 -4.45
C ASP A 158 -15.62 -16.79 -4.23
N THR A 159 -15.52 -17.63 -5.26
CA THR A 159 -14.67 -18.85 -5.24
C THR A 159 -13.22 -18.54 -4.86
N LYS A 160 -12.69 -17.39 -5.29
CA LYS A 160 -11.34 -16.90 -4.95
C LYS A 160 -11.17 -16.66 -3.45
N ASP A 161 -12.24 -16.18 -2.80
CA ASP A 161 -12.24 -15.86 -1.37
C ASP A 161 -12.18 -17.16 -0.55
N TYR A 162 -12.99 -18.16 -0.90
CA TYR A 162 -12.94 -19.49 -0.29
C TYR A 162 -11.57 -20.16 -0.48
N VAL A 163 -10.97 -20.08 -1.68
CA VAL A 163 -9.64 -20.64 -1.93
C VAL A 163 -8.58 -19.98 -1.04
N ALA A 164 -8.58 -18.64 -0.92
CA ALA A 164 -7.62 -17.92 -0.09
C ALA A 164 -7.75 -18.30 1.39
N ILE A 165 -8.99 -18.39 1.89
CA ILE A 165 -9.31 -18.83 3.26
C ILE A 165 -8.79 -20.26 3.47
N CYS A 166 -9.12 -21.20 2.59
CA CYS A 166 -8.67 -22.59 2.68
C CYS A 166 -7.14 -22.71 2.68
N VAL A 167 -6.43 -21.94 1.86
CA VAL A 167 -4.95 -21.94 1.83
C VAL A 167 -4.38 -21.48 3.16
N ILE A 168 -4.91 -20.41 3.76
CA ILE A 168 -4.39 -19.87 5.02
C ILE A 168 -4.70 -20.79 6.19
N PHE A 169 -5.95 -21.24 6.32
CA PHE A 169 -6.30 -22.23 7.34
C PHE A 169 -5.54 -23.54 7.15
N GLY A 170 -5.28 -23.95 5.91
CA GLY A 170 -4.42 -25.10 5.58
C GLY A 170 -2.98 -24.90 6.05
N LEU A 171 -2.39 -23.72 5.83
CA LEU A 171 -1.05 -23.39 6.31
C LEU A 171 -0.98 -23.35 7.85
N PHE A 172 -1.98 -22.75 8.51
CA PHE A 172 -2.08 -22.79 9.98
C PHE A 172 -2.23 -24.21 10.50
N GLY A 173 -3.10 -25.01 9.88
CA GLY A 173 -3.29 -26.43 10.22
C GLY A 173 -2.01 -27.24 10.04
N LEU A 174 -1.26 -27.01 8.95
CA LEU A 174 0.04 -27.63 8.69
C LEU A 174 1.06 -27.28 9.78
N VAL A 175 1.13 -26.01 10.20
CA VAL A 175 2.02 -25.56 11.28
C VAL A 175 1.65 -26.21 12.61
N ILE A 176 0.35 -26.28 12.94
CA ILE A 176 -0.14 -26.92 14.17
C ILE A 176 0.18 -28.43 14.14
N LEU A 177 -0.16 -29.12 13.04
CA LEU A 177 0.10 -30.54 12.87
C LEU A 177 1.59 -30.86 12.97
N ALA A 178 2.44 -30.10 12.27
CA ALA A 178 3.89 -30.26 12.32
C ALA A 178 4.44 -30.05 13.73
N SER A 179 3.94 -29.04 14.44
CA SER A 179 4.32 -28.75 15.83
C SER A 179 3.90 -29.86 16.79
N LEU A 180 2.69 -30.41 16.64
CA LEU A 180 2.19 -31.51 17.46
C LEU A 180 2.96 -32.80 17.23
N ILE A 181 3.21 -33.14 15.96
CA ILE A 181 4.00 -34.30 15.56
C ILE A 181 5.38 -34.21 16.22
N ASP A 182 6.08 -33.08 16.03
CA ASP A 182 7.41 -32.89 16.60
C ASP A 182 7.42 -32.95 18.14
N TYR A 183 6.39 -32.42 18.80
CA TYR A 183 6.27 -32.48 20.25
C TYR A 183 6.08 -33.92 20.77
N ILE A 184 5.24 -34.72 20.10
CA ILE A 184 5.01 -36.13 20.46
C ILE A 184 6.30 -36.95 20.24
N PHE A 185 6.99 -36.74 19.12
CA PHE A 185 8.27 -37.40 18.84
C PHE A 185 9.34 -37.03 19.86
N TYR A 186 9.42 -35.76 20.26
CA TYR A 186 10.32 -35.31 21.32
C TYR A 186 10.01 -35.98 22.67
N LYS A 187 8.73 -36.06 23.05
CA LYS A 187 8.30 -36.69 24.32
C LYS A 187 8.61 -38.19 24.36
N ASN A 188 8.51 -38.89 23.22
CA ASN A 188 8.70 -40.33 23.14
C ASN A 188 10.16 -40.75 22.87
N ASP A 189 11.11 -39.81 22.84
CA ASP A 189 12.55 -40.04 22.62
C ASP A 189 12.87 -40.78 21.30
N ILE A 190 12.00 -40.64 20.29
CA ILE A 190 12.16 -41.28 18.98
C ILE A 190 12.97 -40.34 18.09
N ALA A 191 14.28 -40.57 18.00
CA ALA A 191 15.26 -39.69 17.35
C ALA A 191 15.22 -39.64 15.80
N GLU A 192 14.41 -40.47 15.14
CA GLU A 192 14.64 -40.83 13.73
C GLU A 192 13.97 -39.93 12.66
N THR A 193 13.05 -39.04 13.00
CA THR A 193 12.35 -38.19 12.01
C THR A 193 12.90 -36.76 11.89
N SER A 194 14.16 -36.52 12.26
CA SER A 194 14.83 -35.21 12.12
C SER A 194 15.00 -34.71 10.67
N LYS A 195 14.65 -35.52 9.66
CA LYS A 195 14.85 -35.23 8.23
C LYS A 195 13.55 -35.01 7.42
N SER A 196 12.37 -35.05 8.04
CA SER A 196 11.12 -34.80 7.31
C SER A 196 10.95 -33.31 7.00
N ILE A 197 10.44 -33.00 5.81
CA ILE A 197 10.10 -31.64 5.37
C ILE A 197 9.11 -30.97 6.34
N LEU A 198 8.29 -31.78 7.03
CA LEU A 198 7.31 -31.30 8.02
C LEU A 198 7.98 -30.60 9.20
N CYS A 199 9.20 -30.98 9.58
CA CYS A 199 9.91 -30.36 10.70
C CYS A 199 10.26 -28.88 10.44
N PHE A 200 10.28 -28.42 9.18
CA PHE A 200 10.48 -27.01 8.86
C PHE A 200 9.28 -26.12 9.23
N PHE A 201 8.09 -26.71 9.35
CA PHE A 201 6.86 -26.00 9.70
C PHE A 201 6.52 -26.07 11.20
N SER A 202 7.31 -26.84 11.97
CA SER A 202 7.16 -26.95 13.42
C SER A 202 7.64 -25.70 14.13
N LEU A 203 6.77 -25.13 14.96
CA LEU A 203 7.11 -23.99 15.81
C LEU A 203 8.16 -24.36 16.84
N TYR A 204 8.12 -25.58 17.40
CA TYR A 204 9.05 -26.01 18.43
C TYR A 204 10.52 -25.97 17.98
N LYS A 205 10.81 -26.40 16.74
CA LYS A 205 12.16 -26.36 16.16
C LYS A 205 12.54 -24.98 15.60
N THR A 206 11.55 -24.20 15.19
CA THR A 206 11.80 -22.89 14.56
C THR A 206 11.92 -21.76 15.58
N LEU A 207 11.23 -21.82 16.71
CA LEU A 207 11.25 -20.77 17.75
C LEU A 207 12.65 -20.52 18.33
N PRO A 208 13.48 -21.54 18.60
CA PRO A 208 14.87 -21.34 19.01
C PRO A 208 15.74 -20.63 17.95
N LEU A 209 15.38 -20.68 16.66
CA LEU A 209 16.08 -19.97 15.59
C LEU A 209 15.84 -18.46 15.63
N LEU A 210 14.83 -17.99 16.37
CA LEU A 210 14.64 -16.56 16.65
C LEU A 210 15.69 -16.01 17.63
N ASN A 211 16.50 -16.88 18.24
CA ASN A 211 17.60 -16.45 19.09
C ASN A 211 18.71 -15.77 18.27
N MET A 212 18.92 -14.48 18.51
CA MET A 212 19.91 -13.66 17.80
C MET A 212 21.35 -13.88 18.30
N LYS A 213 21.78 -15.14 18.45
CA LYS A 213 23.20 -15.41 18.77
C LYS A 213 24.07 -14.88 17.63
N ILE A 214 24.91 -13.90 17.95
CA ILE A 214 25.78 -13.22 17.00
C ILE A 214 26.98 -14.11 16.74
N ASN A 215 27.24 -14.48 15.48
CA ASN A 215 28.52 -15.07 15.10
C ASN A 215 29.48 -13.97 14.64
N ASP A 216 30.79 -14.19 14.78
CA ASP A 216 31.84 -13.28 14.28
C ASP A 216 31.72 -12.98 12.77
N LYS A 217 31.06 -13.88 12.04
CA LYS A 217 30.83 -13.82 10.60
C LYS A 217 29.63 -12.96 10.22
N ASP A 218 28.80 -12.56 11.18
CA ASP A 218 27.62 -11.75 10.94
C ASP A 218 27.97 -10.25 10.94
N LEU A 219 27.05 -9.46 10.40
CA LEU A 219 27.17 -7.99 10.34
C LEU A 219 25.99 -7.39 11.13
N PRO A 220 26.08 -7.34 12.47
CA PRO A 220 24.94 -7.02 13.34
C PRO A 220 24.40 -5.61 13.11
N CYS A 221 25.26 -4.64 12.74
CA CYS A 221 24.83 -3.28 12.41
C CYS A 221 23.79 -3.23 11.28
N LEU A 222 23.82 -4.19 10.34
CA LEU A 222 22.83 -4.25 9.26
C LEU A 222 21.43 -4.54 9.78
N ASN A 223 21.28 -5.25 10.90
CA ASN A 223 19.98 -5.47 11.53
C ASN A 223 19.42 -4.17 12.11
N GLY A 224 20.26 -3.32 12.71
CA GLY A 224 19.86 -1.99 13.17
C GLY A 224 19.40 -1.09 12.01
N LEU A 225 20.12 -1.11 10.90
CA LEU A 225 19.72 -0.36 9.69
C LEU A 225 18.38 -0.84 9.12
N ARG A 226 18.13 -2.16 9.10
CA ARG A 226 16.82 -2.71 8.70
C ARG A 226 15.70 -2.25 9.61
N PHE A 227 15.93 -2.24 10.92
CA PHE A 227 14.94 -1.79 11.89
C PHE A 227 14.58 -0.32 11.65
N LEU A 228 15.58 0.56 11.59
CA LEU A 228 15.37 1.99 11.32
C LEU A 228 14.68 2.24 9.98
N GLY A 229 15.11 1.55 8.92
CA GLY A 229 14.47 1.62 7.61
C GLY A 229 13.01 1.16 7.65
N SER A 230 12.70 0.09 8.37
CA SER A 230 11.33 -0.44 8.48
C SER A 230 10.41 0.53 9.23
N VAL A 231 10.87 1.09 10.35
CA VAL A 231 10.12 2.10 11.12
C VAL A 231 9.84 3.33 10.25
N TRP A 232 10.83 3.78 9.48
CA TRP A 232 10.69 4.93 8.60
C TRP A 232 9.65 4.69 7.48
N VAL A 233 9.67 3.51 6.83
CA VAL A 233 8.65 3.13 5.83
C VAL A 233 7.25 3.12 6.44
N ILE A 234 7.09 2.52 7.62
CA ILE A 234 5.79 2.37 8.31
C ILE A 234 5.20 3.76 8.64
N ILE A 235 6.02 4.66 9.19
CA ILE A 235 5.60 6.03 9.48
C ILE A 235 5.14 6.73 8.19
N GLY A 236 5.94 6.65 7.12
CA GLY A 236 5.59 7.24 5.83
C GLY A 236 4.25 6.76 5.27
N HIS A 237 4.03 5.45 5.23
CA HIS A 237 2.78 4.86 4.72
C HIS A 237 1.58 5.18 5.61
N ARG A 238 1.76 5.25 6.93
CA ARG A 238 0.68 5.62 7.86
C ARG A 238 0.20 7.04 7.62
N TYR A 239 1.12 8.00 7.49
CA TYR A 239 0.76 9.38 7.18
C TYR A 239 0.16 9.50 5.77
N MET A 240 0.70 8.79 4.76
CA MET A 240 0.10 8.75 3.42
C MET A 240 -1.37 8.33 3.45
N ILE A 241 -1.69 7.21 4.12
CA ILE A 241 -3.09 6.74 4.26
C ILE A 241 -3.91 7.76 5.09
N GLY A 242 -3.31 8.36 6.11
CA GLY A 242 -3.93 9.43 6.90
C GLY A 242 -4.42 10.60 6.06
N PHE A 243 -3.68 11.01 5.04
CA PHE A 243 -4.10 12.11 4.16
C PHE A 243 -5.30 11.78 3.26
N TYR A 244 -5.66 10.49 3.08
CA TYR A 244 -6.87 10.10 2.35
C TYR A 244 -8.15 10.21 3.19
N VAL A 245 -8.01 10.26 4.52
CA VAL A 245 -9.15 10.31 5.44
C VAL A 245 -9.30 11.71 6.04
N SER A 246 -10.52 12.11 6.35
CA SER A 246 -10.89 13.44 6.89
C SER A 246 -10.45 13.71 8.33
N SER A 247 -9.31 13.18 8.75
CA SER A 247 -8.71 13.44 10.07
C SER A 247 -7.84 14.69 10.11
N PHE A 248 -7.62 15.36 8.97
CA PHE A 248 -6.73 16.53 8.86
C PHE A 248 -7.48 17.77 8.37
N ASN A 249 -7.24 18.90 9.03
CA ASN A 249 -7.66 20.21 8.52
C ASN A 249 -6.84 20.55 7.28
N LEU A 250 -7.42 20.45 6.08
CA LEU A 250 -6.68 20.62 4.82
C LEU A 250 -6.01 21.99 4.70
N LYS A 251 -6.56 23.04 5.32
CA LYS A 251 -5.89 24.36 5.37
C LYS A 251 -4.61 24.35 6.20
N ALA A 252 -4.57 23.54 7.27
CA ALA A 252 -3.39 23.41 8.12
C ALA A 252 -2.36 22.42 7.57
N VAL A 253 -2.74 21.57 6.60
CA VAL A 253 -1.84 20.58 5.99
C VAL A 253 -0.58 21.26 5.42
N GLU A 254 -0.72 22.38 4.73
CA GLU A 254 0.43 23.14 4.20
C GLU A 254 1.42 23.54 5.32
N TYR A 255 0.92 24.14 6.39
CA TYR A 255 1.72 24.49 7.57
C TYR A 255 2.41 23.27 8.20
N TYR A 256 1.71 22.13 8.30
CA TYR A 256 2.30 20.91 8.84
C TYR A 256 3.42 20.39 7.95
N LEU A 257 3.24 20.41 6.63
CA LEU A 257 4.22 19.89 5.67
C LEU A 257 5.49 20.75 5.60
N GLU A 258 5.37 22.05 5.83
CA GLU A 258 6.51 22.96 5.96
C GLU A 258 7.28 22.75 7.28
N HIS A 259 6.67 22.08 8.26
CA HIS A 259 7.33 21.80 9.52
C HIS A 259 8.47 20.79 9.34
N TRP A 260 9.63 21.07 9.95
CA TRP A 260 10.84 20.24 9.83
C TRP A 260 10.62 18.76 10.21
N SER A 261 9.68 18.49 11.12
CA SER A 261 9.34 17.13 11.54
C SER A 261 8.73 16.29 10.40
N MET A 262 8.08 16.94 9.42
CA MET A 262 7.48 16.25 8.28
C MET A 262 8.51 15.85 7.22
N VAL A 263 9.76 16.34 7.27
CA VAL A 263 10.82 15.95 6.32
C VAL A 263 10.98 14.44 6.24
N LEU A 264 10.89 13.74 7.38
CA LEU A 264 10.96 12.28 7.43
C LEU A 264 9.76 11.62 6.71
N VAL A 265 8.56 12.15 6.86
CA VAL A 265 7.36 11.64 6.19
C VAL A 265 7.43 11.90 4.69
N LEU A 266 7.76 13.14 4.31
CA LEU A 266 7.94 13.60 2.93
C LEU A 266 9.02 12.80 2.21
N SER A 267 10.09 12.42 2.89
CA SER A 267 11.22 11.70 2.30
C SER A 267 11.14 10.19 2.52
N SER A 268 9.97 9.66 2.86
CA SER A 268 9.82 8.25 3.24
C SER A 268 10.20 7.26 2.14
N SER A 269 10.18 7.65 0.85
CA SER A 269 10.69 6.80 -0.24
C SER A 269 12.21 6.57 -0.19
N LEU A 270 12.98 7.45 0.46
CA LEU A 270 14.44 7.30 0.61
C LEU A 270 14.80 6.17 1.56
N SER A 271 13.91 5.79 2.48
CA SER A 271 14.12 4.63 3.35
C SER A 271 14.38 3.33 2.57
N ILE A 272 13.83 3.22 1.35
CA ILE A 272 14.01 2.06 0.47
C ILE A 272 15.45 1.95 -0.03
N GLU A 273 16.17 3.07 -0.16
CA GLU A 273 17.58 3.07 -0.55
C GLU A 273 18.44 2.31 0.45
N ILE A 274 18.08 2.33 1.74
CA ILE A 274 18.74 1.53 2.78
C ILE A 274 18.61 0.03 2.44
N PHE A 275 17.42 -0.44 2.10
CA PHE A 275 17.20 -1.85 1.78
C PHE A 275 17.92 -2.27 0.49
N VAL A 276 17.90 -1.42 -0.54
CA VAL A 276 18.60 -1.67 -1.81
C VAL A 276 20.13 -1.72 -1.61
N LEU A 277 20.67 -0.80 -0.81
CA LEU A 277 22.09 -0.80 -0.40
C LEU A 277 22.46 -2.09 0.34
N LEU A 278 21.65 -2.48 1.35
CA LEU A 278 21.85 -3.69 2.14
C LEU A 278 21.82 -4.95 1.26
N SER A 279 20.92 -5.01 0.27
CA SER A 279 20.87 -6.10 -0.71
C SER A 279 22.18 -6.23 -1.47
N GLY A 280 22.74 -5.12 -1.98
CA GLY A 280 24.03 -5.12 -2.67
C GLY A 280 25.18 -5.60 -1.77
N ILE A 281 25.23 -5.12 -0.52
CA ILE A 281 26.25 -5.52 0.48
C ILE A 281 26.22 -7.02 0.70
N LEU A 282 25.05 -7.58 1.00
CA LEU A 282 24.90 -8.98 1.37
C LEU A 282 25.16 -9.93 0.20
N VAL A 283 24.77 -9.55 -1.01
CA VAL A 283 25.02 -10.33 -2.23
C VAL A 283 26.52 -10.40 -2.52
N SER A 284 27.22 -9.27 -2.49
CA SER A 284 28.67 -9.20 -2.73
C SER A 284 29.47 -9.92 -1.62
N TYR A 285 29.20 -9.59 -0.35
CA TYR A 285 29.86 -10.21 0.79
C TYR A 285 29.61 -11.72 0.87
N GLY A 286 28.37 -12.17 0.67
CA GLY A 286 28.00 -13.58 0.68
C GLY A 286 28.66 -14.38 -0.45
N PHE A 287 28.72 -13.81 -1.66
CA PHE A 287 29.37 -14.43 -2.81
C PHE A 287 30.88 -14.61 -2.61
N LEU A 288 31.58 -13.56 -2.14
CA LEU A 288 33.02 -13.62 -1.88
C LEU A 288 33.37 -14.66 -0.80
N ARG A 289 32.52 -14.75 0.24
CA ARG A 289 32.64 -15.81 1.27
C ARG A 289 32.44 -17.21 0.71
N LEU A 290 31.45 -17.42 -0.15
CA LEU A 290 31.22 -18.72 -0.80
C LEU A 290 32.46 -19.13 -1.62
N LYS A 291 33.01 -18.20 -2.39
CA LYS A 291 34.22 -18.44 -3.19
C LYS A 291 35.46 -18.70 -2.36
N LYS A 292 35.61 -18.07 -1.20
CA LYS A 292 36.69 -18.41 -0.24
C LYS A 292 36.65 -19.88 0.20
N THR A 293 35.46 -20.46 0.33
CA THR A 293 35.31 -21.89 0.67
C THR A 293 35.52 -22.85 -0.51
N ASN A 294 36.05 -22.38 -1.64
CA ASN A 294 36.22 -23.14 -2.90
C ASN A 294 34.96 -23.85 -3.40
N LYS A 295 33.77 -23.39 -2.97
CA LYS A 295 32.50 -23.95 -3.43
C LYS A 295 32.19 -23.49 -4.85
N THR A 296 31.63 -24.40 -5.64
CA THR A 296 31.17 -24.11 -6.99
C THR A 296 30.02 -23.10 -6.94
N PHE A 297 30.00 -22.17 -7.90
CA PHE A 297 28.95 -21.17 -7.99
C PHE A 297 28.00 -21.57 -9.11
N ASN A 298 26.89 -22.21 -8.71
CA ASN A 298 25.82 -22.60 -9.61
C ASN A 298 24.79 -21.47 -9.69
N ILE A 299 24.71 -20.82 -10.85
CA ILE A 299 23.82 -19.67 -11.10
C ILE A 299 22.34 -20.05 -11.01
N PRO A 300 21.85 -21.12 -11.67
CA PRO A 300 20.47 -21.60 -11.48
C PRO A 300 20.10 -21.81 -10.00
N MET A 301 20.97 -22.48 -9.23
CA MET A 301 20.71 -22.75 -7.81
C MET A 301 20.76 -21.47 -6.96
N PHE A 302 21.56 -20.48 -7.36
CA PHE A 302 21.60 -19.16 -6.72
C PHE A 302 20.26 -18.44 -6.87
N TYR A 303 19.67 -18.41 -8.07
CA TYR A 303 18.34 -17.82 -8.29
C TYR A 303 17.22 -18.60 -7.60
N LEU A 304 17.22 -19.93 -7.73
CA LEU A 304 16.19 -20.78 -7.13
C LEU A 304 16.11 -20.60 -5.61
N LYS A 305 17.26 -20.58 -4.92
CA LYS A 305 17.30 -20.36 -3.46
C LYS A 305 16.70 -19.03 -3.03
N ARG A 306 16.94 -17.96 -3.80
CA ARG A 306 16.36 -16.65 -3.47
C ARG A 306 14.86 -16.61 -3.75
N TYR A 307 14.44 -17.17 -4.89
CA TYR A 307 13.02 -17.25 -5.23
C TYR A 307 12.23 -18.04 -4.17
N LEU A 308 12.68 -19.25 -3.81
CA LEU A 308 12.04 -20.06 -2.78
C LEU A 308 12.08 -19.43 -1.38
N ARG A 309 13.02 -18.51 -1.11
CA ARG A 309 13.11 -17.80 0.16
C ARG A 309 12.09 -16.66 0.27
N ILE A 310 11.84 -15.94 -0.82
CA ILE A 310 11.05 -14.69 -0.80
C ILE A 310 9.60 -14.95 -1.22
N THR A 311 9.42 -15.72 -2.31
CA THR A 311 8.11 -15.90 -2.95
C THR A 311 7.03 -16.46 -2.03
N PRO A 312 7.29 -17.45 -1.14
CA PRO A 312 6.22 -18.00 -0.30
C PRO A 312 5.60 -16.97 0.65
N ALA A 313 6.42 -16.18 1.35
CA ALA A 313 5.93 -15.12 2.22
C ALA A 313 5.21 -14.02 1.43
N PHE A 314 5.74 -13.67 0.26
CA PHE A 314 5.12 -12.69 -0.63
C PHE A 314 3.76 -13.16 -1.18
N ALA A 315 3.62 -14.45 -1.50
CA ALA A 315 2.38 -15.05 -1.96
C ALA A 315 1.27 -14.95 -0.89
N VAL A 316 1.61 -15.24 0.37
CA VAL A 316 0.66 -15.10 1.49
C VAL A 316 0.26 -13.63 1.67
N MET A 317 1.21 -12.70 1.62
CA MET A 317 0.90 -11.27 1.68
C MET A 317 -0.03 -10.83 0.54
N MET A 318 0.20 -11.31 -0.68
CA MET A 318 -0.64 -11.01 -1.83
C MET A 318 -2.07 -11.56 -1.68
N LEU A 319 -2.22 -12.76 -1.10
CA LEU A 319 -3.53 -13.34 -0.79
C LEU A 319 -4.25 -12.54 0.29
N VAL A 320 -3.55 -12.16 1.36
CA VAL A 320 -4.15 -11.35 2.44
C VAL A 320 -4.61 -10.00 1.91
N ASP A 321 -3.75 -9.31 1.18
CA ASP A 321 -3.98 -7.95 0.69
C ASP A 321 -5.01 -7.89 -0.45
N GLY A 322 -4.92 -8.82 -1.40
CA GLY A 322 -5.80 -8.87 -2.57
C GLY A 322 -7.17 -9.51 -2.33
N VAL A 323 -7.36 -10.27 -1.25
CA VAL A 323 -8.59 -11.05 -1.02
C VAL A 323 -9.16 -10.82 0.37
N ILE A 324 -8.38 -11.08 1.42
CA ILE A 324 -8.90 -11.12 2.80
C ILE A 324 -9.15 -9.74 3.36
N LEU A 325 -8.27 -8.78 3.05
CA LEU A 325 -8.37 -7.43 3.55
C LEU A 325 -9.73 -6.80 3.22
N TYR A 326 -10.28 -7.09 2.04
CA TYR A 326 -11.61 -6.63 1.64
C TYR A 326 -12.72 -7.07 2.61
N HIS A 327 -12.61 -8.27 3.18
CA HIS A 327 -13.62 -8.88 4.07
C HIS A 327 -13.30 -8.73 5.57
N LEU A 328 -12.10 -8.28 5.93
CA LEU A 328 -11.65 -8.24 7.33
C LEU A 328 -12.32 -7.12 8.17
N SER A 329 -12.79 -6.07 7.51
CA SER A 329 -13.38 -4.90 8.16
C SER A 329 -14.49 -4.29 7.33
N SER A 330 -15.25 -3.38 7.92
CA SER A 330 -16.29 -2.57 7.29
C SER A 330 -16.13 -1.11 7.67
N GLY A 331 -16.66 -0.22 6.84
CA GLY A 331 -16.66 1.21 7.12
C GLY A 331 -17.03 2.02 5.89
N PRO A 332 -17.31 3.32 6.06
CA PRO A 332 -17.82 4.19 4.99
C PRO A 332 -16.85 4.33 3.81
N LEU A 333 -15.54 4.22 4.07
CA LEU A 333 -14.48 4.30 3.06
C LEU A 333 -13.84 2.93 2.75
N TRP A 334 -14.12 1.89 3.53
CA TRP A 334 -13.38 0.63 3.47
C TRP A 334 -13.50 -0.05 2.11
N LYS A 335 -14.73 -0.22 1.60
CA LYS A 335 -14.98 -0.88 0.31
C LYS A 335 -14.47 -0.06 -0.88
N ILE A 336 -14.42 1.26 -0.76
CA ILE A 336 -13.89 2.15 -1.78
C ILE A 336 -12.38 1.91 -1.93
N LEU A 337 -11.66 1.92 -0.80
CA LEU A 337 -10.21 1.76 -0.77
C LEU A 337 -9.77 0.31 -1.04
N SER A 338 -10.29 -0.65 -0.27
CA SER A 338 -9.91 -2.07 -0.38
C SER A 338 -10.45 -2.72 -1.66
N GLY A 339 -11.64 -2.32 -2.13
CA GLY A 339 -12.22 -2.85 -3.36
C GLY A 339 -11.44 -2.47 -4.61
N HIS A 340 -10.92 -1.24 -4.68
CA HIS A 340 -10.01 -0.83 -5.75
C HIS A 340 -8.73 -1.68 -5.73
N HIS A 341 -8.20 -1.98 -4.54
CA HIS A 341 -7.03 -2.82 -4.38
C HIS A 341 -7.29 -4.27 -4.84
N ARG A 342 -8.41 -4.86 -4.44
CA ARG A 342 -8.86 -6.20 -4.83
C ARG A 342 -8.91 -6.36 -6.36
N ASP A 343 -9.51 -5.41 -7.07
CA ASP A 343 -9.59 -5.46 -8.55
C ASP A 343 -8.24 -5.34 -9.23
N ASN A 344 -7.43 -4.39 -8.78
CA ASN A 344 -6.08 -4.20 -9.30
C ASN A 344 -5.24 -5.45 -9.06
N CYS A 345 -5.41 -6.11 -7.92
CA CYS A 345 -4.74 -7.37 -7.63
C CYS A 345 -5.24 -8.51 -8.52
N SER A 346 -6.56 -8.68 -8.68
CA SER A 346 -7.12 -9.78 -9.48
C SER A 346 -6.68 -9.73 -10.95
N SER A 347 -6.35 -8.56 -11.48
CA SER A 347 -5.86 -8.40 -12.85
C SER A 347 -4.32 -8.49 -12.97
N ASN A 348 -3.58 -8.17 -11.91
CA ASN A 348 -2.11 -7.99 -11.97
C ASN A 348 -1.28 -8.90 -11.07
N TRP A 349 -1.89 -9.84 -10.33
CA TRP A 349 -1.20 -10.74 -9.39
C TRP A 349 0.01 -11.46 -10.02
N TRP A 350 -0.12 -11.96 -11.25
CA TRP A 350 0.92 -12.71 -11.97
C TRP A 350 2.20 -11.90 -12.17
N ARG A 351 2.08 -10.57 -12.32
CA ARG A 351 3.23 -9.66 -12.49
C ARG A 351 4.10 -9.60 -11.23
N GLY A 352 3.50 -9.80 -10.06
CA GLY A 352 4.24 -9.87 -8.80
C GLY A 352 5.08 -11.15 -8.69
N PHE A 353 4.55 -12.30 -9.10
CA PHE A 353 5.29 -13.57 -9.06
C PHE A 353 6.46 -13.63 -10.04
N LEU A 354 6.37 -12.88 -11.14
CA LEU A 354 7.47 -12.71 -12.10
C LEU A 354 8.45 -11.60 -11.69
N TYR A 355 8.18 -10.85 -10.61
CA TYR A 355 8.98 -9.71 -10.18
C TYR A 355 9.19 -8.65 -11.26
N ILE A 356 8.17 -8.41 -12.09
CA ILE A 356 8.20 -7.41 -13.18
C ILE A 356 7.22 -6.25 -12.95
N SER A 357 6.50 -6.26 -11.82
CA SER A 357 5.41 -5.33 -11.53
C SER A 357 5.78 -3.84 -11.65
N ASN A 358 7.05 -3.50 -11.46
CA ASN A 358 7.57 -2.14 -11.50
C ASN A 358 7.76 -1.55 -12.92
N TYR A 359 7.58 -2.34 -13.98
CA TYR A 359 7.65 -1.88 -15.38
C TYR A 359 6.28 -1.78 -16.08
N PHE A 360 5.19 -2.15 -15.40
CA PHE A 360 3.85 -2.17 -15.98
C PHE A 360 2.93 -1.10 -15.36
N GLY A 361 3.49 0.03 -14.94
CA GLY A 361 2.71 1.21 -14.57
C GLY A 361 2.27 2.00 -15.81
N SER A 362 1.00 2.38 -15.87
CA SER A 362 0.47 3.33 -16.85
C SER A 362 0.23 4.69 -16.20
N THR A 363 0.12 5.75 -17.00
CA THR A 363 -0.01 7.17 -16.61
C THR A 363 -1.12 7.46 -15.58
N SER A 364 -2.05 6.54 -15.34
CA SER A 364 -3.18 6.69 -14.41
C SER A 364 -3.47 5.46 -13.54
N LYS A 365 -2.65 4.39 -13.61
CA LYS A 365 -2.80 3.19 -12.77
C LYS A 365 -1.46 2.51 -12.52
N ILE A 366 -1.11 2.36 -11.25
CA ILE A 366 0.00 1.51 -10.82
C ILE A 366 -0.48 0.05 -10.93
N GLY A 367 0.05 -0.68 -11.91
CA GLY A 367 -0.33 -2.07 -12.20
C GLY A 367 0.27 -3.11 -11.24
N THR A 368 0.40 -2.78 -9.96
CA THR A 368 0.92 -3.68 -8.91
C THR A 368 -0.23 -4.12 -8.01
N CYS A 369 -0.28 -5.41 -7.66
CA CYS A 369 -1.23 -5.88 -6.64
C CYS A 369 -0.92 -5.21 -5.29
N VAL A 370 0.22 -5.57 -4.68
CA VAL A 370 0.68 -4.98 -3.42
C VAL A 370 1.53 -3.75 -3.73
N ILE A 371 1.06 -2.54 -3.40
CA ILE A 371 1.77 -1.28 -3.74
C ILE A 371 3.25 -1.31 -3.34
N PRO A 372 3.66 -1.60 -2.09
CA PRO A 372 5.08 -1.59 -1.73
C PRO A 372 5.90 -2.68 -2.40
N SER A 373 5.31 -3.64 -3.15
CA SER A 373 6.07 -4.73 -3.75
C SER A 373 6.96 -4.32 -4.93
N TRP A 374 6.87 -3.09 -5.42
CA TRP A 374 7.73 -2.62 -6.51
C TRP A 374 9.22 -2.70 -6.13
N PHE A 375 9.60 -2.44 -4.87
CA PHE A 375 11.01 -2.51 -4.46
C PHE A 375 11.52 -3.96 -4.51
N LEU A 376 10.64 -4.92 -4.20
CA LEU A 376 10.98 -6.35 -4.22
C LEU A 376 11.25 -6.83 -5.65
N SER A 377 10.48 -6.32 -6.62
CA SER A 377 10.72 -6.52 -8.05
C SER A 377 12.08 -5.95 -8.46
N THR A 378 12.39 -4.70 -8.08
CA THR A 378 13.69 -4.06 -8.32
C THR A 378 14.85 -4.87 -7.75
N ASP A 379 14.73 -5.31 -6.50
CA ASP A 379 15.73 -6.10 -5.80
C ASP A 379 15.99 -7.46 -6.44
N MET A 380 14.94 -8.17 -6.88
CA MET A 380 15.08 -9.45 -7.60
C MET A 380 15.72 -9.28 -8.98
N GLN A 381 15.38 -8.21 -9.70
CA GLN A 381 15.99 -7.91 -11.00
C GLN A 381 17.48 -7.58 -10.88
N LEU A 382 17.86 -6.77 -9.88
CA LEU A 382 19.28 -6.48 -9.61
C LEU A 382 20.03 -7.73 -9.15
N TYR A 383 19.38 -8.63 -8.42
CA TYR A 383 19.95 -9.92 -8.08
C TYR A 383 20.20 -10.80 -9.29
N LEU A 384 19.26 -10.84 -10.24
CA LEU A 384 19.41 -11.57 -11.50
C LEU A 384 20.61 -11.06 -12.29
N LEU A 385 20.84 -9.74 -12.30
CA LEU A 385 21.99 -9.14 -13.00
C LEU A 385 23.31 -9.25 -12.22
N SER A 386 23.25 -9.54 -10.91
CA SER A 386 24.42 -9.50 -10.02
C SER A 386 25.59 -10.40 -10.46
N PRO A 387 25.41 -11.63 -11.00
CA PRO A 387 26.55 -12.46 -11.40
C PRO A 387 27.45 -11.84 -12.47
N LEU A 388 26.88 -10.98 -13.34
CA LEU A 388 27.63 -10.25 -14.37
C LEU A 388 28.69 -9.33 -13.76
N LEU A 389 28.45 -8.84 -12.54
CA LEU A 389 29.36 -7.95 -11.81
C LEU A 389 30.19 -8.71 -10.77
N LEU A 390 29.61 -9.71 -10.11
CA LEU A 390 30.28 -10.52 -9.08
C LEU A 390 31.42 -11.39 -9.64
N ILE A 391 31.23 -12.02 -10.81
CA ILE A 391 32.23 -12.91 -11.39
C ILE A 391 33.52 -12.14 -11.75
N PRO A 392 33.47 -11.00 -12.47
CA PRO A 392 34.63 -10.15 -12.67
C PRO A 392 35.23 -9.62 -11.36
N LEU A 393 34.39 -9.23 -10.39
CA LEU A 393 34.83 -8.73 -9.09
C LEU A 393 35.69 -9.74 -8.32
N HIS A 394 35.35 -11.03 -8.37
CA HIS A 394 36.15 -12.07 -7.74
C HIS A 394 37.43 -12.41 -8.51
N LYS A 395 37.37 -12.49 -9.85
CA LYS A 395 38.54 -12.85 -10.68
C LYS A 395 39.57 -11.74 -10.79
N LYS A 396 39.11 -10.51 -11.06
CA LYS A 396 39.93 -9.31 -11.28
C LYS A 396 39.27 -8.12 -10.57
N PRO A 397 39.54 -7.90 -9.28
CA PRO A 397 38.79 -6.94 -8.47
C PRO A 397 38.81 -5.51 -9.02
N LYS A 398 39.92 -5.06 -9.61
CA LYS A 398 40.02 -3.74 -10.25
C LYS A 398 39.02 -3.57 -11.39
N ILE A 399 38.85 -4.60 -12.23
CA ILE A 399 37.88 -4.59 -13.34
C ILE A 399 36.46 -4.67 -12.82
N GLY A 400 36.19 -5.55 -11.84
CA GLY A 400 34.85 -5.63 -11.24
C GLY A 400 34.42 -4.34 -10.56
N LEU A 401 35.32 -3.68 -9.81
CA LEU A 401 35.05 -2.37 -9.22
C LEU A 401 34.83 -1.30 -10.30
N PHE A 402 35.64 -1.27 -11.35
CA PHE A 402 35.46 -0.35 -12.47
C PHE A 402 34.08 -0.53 -13.15
N LEU A 403 33.64 -1.77 -13.36
CA LEU A 403 32.30 -2.06 -13.89
C LEU A 403 31.19 -1.60 -12.94
N ILE A 404 31.33 -1.85 -11.64
CA ILE A 404 30.35 -1.40 -10.63
C ILE A 404 30.25 0.13 -10.61
N PHE A 405 31.37 0.85 -10.61
CA PHE A 405 31.38 2.31 -10.65
C PHE A 405 30.80 2.84 -11.97
N THR A 406 31.13 2.22 -13.10
CA THR A 406 30.54 2.57 -14.40
C THR A 406 29.02 2.43 -14.36
N CYS A 407 28.48 1.32 -13.85
CA CYS A 407 27.05 1.12 -13.69
C CYS A 407 26.41 2.14 -12.73
N PHE A 408 27.10 2.47 -11.63
CA PHE A 408 26.65 3.51 -10.69
C PHE A 408 26.49 4.87 -11.36
N PHE A 409 27.52 5.34 -12.08
CA PHE A 409 27.45 6.61 -12.81
C PHE A 409 26.43 6.57 -13.94
N ALA A 410 26.34 5.46 -14.68
CA ALA A 410 25.36 5.29 -15.75
C ALA A 410 23.91 5.37 -15.23
N THR A 411 23.60 4.69 -14.12
CA THR A 411 22.28 4.78 -13.49
C THR A 411 22.01 6.19 -12.98
N THR A 412 22.96 6.82 -12.30
CA THR A 412 22.78 8.19 -11.79
C THR A 412 22.50 9.17 -12.94
N LEU A 413 23.27 9.09 -14.02
CA LEU A 413 23.08 9.90 -15.21
C LEU A 413 21.72 9.62 -15.88
N ALA A 414 21.31 8.35 -15.95
CA ALA A 414 20.00 7.98 -16.48
C ALA A 414 18.86 8.60 -15.64
N SER A 415 18.98 8.64 -14.32
CA SER A 415 17.99 9.27 -13.44
C SER A 415 17.90 10.78 -13.69
N PHE A 416 19.03 11.47 -13.81
CA PHE A 416 19.06 12.90 -14.16
C PHE A 416 18.48 13.16 -15.55
N ALA A 417 18.87 12.37 -16.55
CA ALA A 417 18.35 12.48 -17.91
C ALA A 417 16.83 12.24 -17.96
N ASN A 418 16.33 11.27 -17.20
CA ASN A 418 14.92 10.95 -17.08
C ASN A 418 14.13 12.10 -16.42
N ALA A 419 14.67 12.67 -15.35
CA ALA A 419 14.08 13.83 -14.67
C ALA A 419 14.02 15.06 -15.59
N TYR A 420 15.10 15.33 -16.34
CA TYR A 420 15.16 16.43 -17.29
C TYR A 420 14.19 16.23 -18.47
N HIS A 421 14.19 15.05 -19.10
CA HIS A 421 13.36 14.76 -20.26
C HIS A 421 11.86 14.85 -19.97
N TYR A 422 11.43 14.35 -18.80
CA TYR A 422 10.02 14.36 -18.41
C TYR A 422 9.61 15.59 -17.59
N ASN A 423 10.50 16.56 -17.39
CA ASN A 423 10.29 17.74 -16.52
C ASN A 423 9.70 17.34 -15.15
N LEU A 424 10.29 16.30 -14.54
CA LEU A 424 9.85 15.79 -13.25
C LEU A 424 10.16 16.82 -12.17
N LYS A 425 9.15 17.13 -11.35
CA LYS A 425 9.33 18.00 -10.18
C LYS A 425 9.78 17.17 -8.99
N SER A 426 10.70 17.70 -8.18
CA SER A 426 11.10 17.09 -6.93
C SER A 426 9.94 17.10 -5.92
N GLY A 427 9.74 15.98 -5.23
CA GLY A 427 8.72 15.85 -4.19
C GLY A 427 8.06 14.48 -4.20
N PHE A 428 7.73 14.00 -3.00
CA PHE A 428 7.02 12.74 -2.82
C PHE A 428 5.51 12.88 -3.05
N VAL A 429 4.83 11.74 -3.15
CA VAL A 429 3.40 11.54 -3.49
C VAL A 429 2.47 12.09 -2.42
N LEU A 430 2.41 13.40 -2.29
CA LEU A 430 1.35 14.05 -1.51
C LEU A 430 0.55 15.06 -2.33
N THR A 431 0.98 15.28 -3.58
CA THR A 431 0.18 15.92 -4.61
C THR A 431 -0.36 14.84 -5.53
N ALA A 432 -1.64 14.47 -5.41
CA ALA A 432 -2.28 13.56 -6.36
C ALA A 432 -2.85 14.37 -7.54
N THR A 433 -1.95 14.92 -8.36
CA THR A 433 -2.30 15.29 -9.73
C THR A 433 -1.80 14.17 -10.65
N GLN A 434 -2.47 13.94 -11.78
CA GLN A 434 -2.04 12.94 -12.77
C GLN A 434 -0.57 13.11 -13.20
N LYS A 435 -0.03 14.33 -13.11
CA LYS A 435 1.39 14.62 -13.37
C LYS A 435 2.31 14.03 -12.29
N THR A 436 1.89 13.94 -11.03
CA THR A 436 2.74 13.52 -9.92
C THR A 436 2.80 12.00 -9.71
N GLU A 437 1.73 11.26 -10.02
CA GLU A 437 1.79 9.79 -10.04
C GLU A 437 2.76 9.29 -11.13
N LYS A 438 2.74 9.97 -12.29
CA LYS A 438 3.73 9.71 -13.35
C LYS A 438 5.15 10.01 -12.88
N SER A 439 5.38 11.11 -12.16
CA SER A 439 6.69 11.42 -11.59
C SER A 439 7.17 10.32 -10.64
N PHE A 440 6.32 9.87 -9.71
CA PHE A 440 6.70 8.81 -8.78
C PHE A 440 7.04 7.51 -9.50
N TYR A 441 6.21 7.06 -10.44
CA TYR A 441 6.49 5.85 -11.20
C TYR A 441 7.81 5.94 -11.97
N MET A 442 8.00 7.03 -12.74
CA MET A 442 9.16 7.21 -13.61
C MET A 442 10.47 7.42 -12.83
N GLU A 443 10.42 8.03 -11.65
CA GLU A 443 11.60 8.33 -10.84
C GLU A 443 11.91 7.24 -9.81
N HIS A 444 10.89 6.59 -9.23
CA HIS A 444 11.06 5.72 -8.06
C HIS A 444 10.88 4.23 -8.34
N MET A 445 10.04 3.82 -9.29
CA MET A 445 9.73 2.39 -9.48
C MET A 445 10.66 1.69 -10.47
N LEU A 446 11.15 2.39 -11.49
CA LEU A 446 11.96 1.81 -12.55
C LEU A 446 13.35 1.39 -12.02
N THR A 447 13.75 0.14 -12.27
CA THR A 447 15.00 -0.41 -11.71
C THR A 447 16.25 0.30 -12.18
N HIS A 448 16.32 0.67 -13.46
CA HIS A 448 17.53 1.24 -14.07
C HIS A 448 17.85 2.66 -13.60
N VAL A 449 16.86 3.41 -13.08
CA VAL A 449 17.04 4.73 -12.45
C VAL A 449 17.27 4.65 -10.93
N ARG A 450 16.99 3.48 -10.33
CA ARG A 450 17.06 3.25 -8.87
C ARG A 450 18.20 2.34 -8.41
N ALA A 451 18.96 1.79 -9.34
CA ALA A 451 20.01 0.81 -9.05
C ALA A 451 21.28 1.40 -8.38
N ALA A 452 21.44 2.72 -8.27
CA ALA A 452 22.67 3.37 -7.81
C ALA A 452 23.12 2.86 -6.42
N SER A 453 22.21 2.86 -5.44
CA SER A 453 22.50 2.39 -4.07
C SER A 453 22.87 0.92 -4.03
N TYR A 454 22.35 0.09 -4.93
CA TYR A 454 22.72 -1.33 -5.02
C TYR A 454 24.18 -1.50 -5.42
N PHE A 455 24.65 -0.72 -6.41
CA PHE A 455 26.03 -0.75 -6.87
C PHE A 455 27.01 -0.27 -5.80
N LEU A 456 26.68 0.82 -5.09
CA LEU A 456 27.43 1.26 -3.90
C LEU A 456 27.47 0.15 -2.84
N GLY A 457 26.35 -0.52 -2.61
CA GLY A 457 26.26 -1.64 -1.67
C GLY A 457 27.18 -2.79 -2.04
N MET A 458 27.25 -3.16 -3.31
CA MET A 458 28.16 -4.22 -3.77
C MET A 458 29.65 -3.85 -3.56
N ALA A 459 30.02 -2.59 -3.82
CA ALA A 459 31.36 -2.09 -3.57
C ALA A 459 31.70 -2.12 -2.06
N LEU A 460 30.79 -1.63 -1.22
CA LEU A 460 30.92 -1.71 0.24
C LEU A 460 31.05 -3.16 0.73
N GLY A 461 30.24 -4.09 0.20
CA GLY A 461 30.31 -5.51 0.54
C GLY A 461 31.68 -6.13 0.23
N TYR A 462 32.33 -5.70 -0.85
CA TYR A 462 33.70 -6.10 -1.19
C TYR A 462 34.74 -5.54 -0.21
N TYR A 463 34.65 -4.26 0.14
CA TYR A 463 35.56 -3.65 1.11
C TYR A 463 35.40 -4.26 2.51
N ILE A 464 34.15 -4.48 2.96
CA ILE A 464 33.86 -5.17 4.24
C ILE A 464 34.48 -6.57 4.24
N PHE A 465 34.40 -7.30 3.12
CA PHE A 465 35.04 -8.61 2.98
C PHE A 465 36.57 -8.51 3.16
N ILE A 466 37.23 -7.58 2.47
CA ILE A 466 38.69 -7.39 2.56
C ILE A 466 39.15 -7.00 3.97
N ILE A 467 38.43 -6.07 4.61
CA ILE A 467 38.76 -5.59 5.95
C ILE A 467 38.66 -6.73 6.96
N LYS A 468 37.57 -7.52 6.94
CA LYS A 468 37.43 -8.69 7.82
C LYS A 468 38.49 -9.76 7.57
N GLU A 469 38.96 -9.87 6.33
CA GLU A 469 40.05 -10.78 5.95
C GLU A 469 41.46 -10.21 6.29
N ARG A 470 41.54 -9.06 6.98
CA ARG A 470 42.79 -8.34 7.34
C ARG A 470 43.71 -8.05 6.15
N LYS A 471 43.16 -8.02 4.93
CA LYS A 471 43.93 -7.69 3.72
C LYS A 471 44.20 -6.19 3.59
N VAL A 472 43.45 -5.36 4.33
CA VAL A 472 43.64 -3.92 4.45
C VAL A 472 43.37 -3.53 5.90
N THR A 473 44.34 -2.87 6.55
CA THR A 473 44.21 -2.30 7.89
C THR A 473 43.93 -0.81 7.76
N PHE A 474 42.75 -0.36 8.20
CA PHE A 474 42.47 1.06 8.39
C PHE A 474 42.97 1.45 9.78
N SER A 475 44.03 2.26 9.87
CA SER A 475 44.33 2.97 11.11
C SER A 475 43.37 4.15 11.19
N LEU A 476 42.36 4.06 12.06
CA LEU A 476 41.65 5.25 12.50
C LEU A 476 42.63 6.01 13.39
N THR A 477 43.33 7.02 12.83
CA THR A 477 44.04 7.99 13.65
C THR A 477 42.97 8.73 14.46
N LYS A 478 42.95 8.48 15.78
CA LYS A 478 42.25 9.33 16.73
C LYS A 478 43.07 10.60 16.90
N ASP A 479 43.01 11.48 15.92
CA ASP A 479 43.39 12.87 16.14
C ASP A 479 42.12 13.57 16.61
N LEU A 480 41.96 13.62 17.94
CA LEU A 480 40.91 14.34 18.65
C LEU A 480 41.54 15.57 19.30
#